data_AF-A0A2M8AA17-F1
#
_entry.id   AF-A0A2M8AA17-F1
#
_cell.length_a   1.000
_cell.length_b   1.000
_cell.length_c   1.000
_cell.angle_alpha   90.00
_cell.angle_beta   90.00
_cell.angle_gamma   90.00
#
_symmetry.space_group_name_H-M   'P 1'
#
loop_
_entity.id
_entity.type
_entity.pdbx_description
1 polymer ?
#
loop_
_entity_poly.entity_id
_entity_poly.type
_entity_poly.pdbx_seq_one_letter_code
_entity_poly.pdbx_strand_id
1 'polypeptide(L)'
;GTIIADNDNYYAKGMANESVLYSRDWNWDVTEMINAAAGLDPNISNPLILSNHSYGENPGWAYDDFRGVGTKAWYWMAFDYQFEDPMFGDYNQISRDYDQIAFNAPYYTIVWAAGNDRGEGPEPNAPHWVWNGNSWISSTSWHPKDGGDNLFDCIPPEGVAKNILTVGAIDDIPSGYQIPSDVKQISTYFSDWGPTKDGRIKPDIVANGDNLYSTLPNNTFGSKSGTSMAAPNVTGALALLLQYYKNTHSNTIPLSSTLKAVVIHTTDEAGTSPGPDYKHGWGLLNTYKAAQLISQDQNKPTTIQELSLQNGHTYTLNNLYSDGMQPIRVTMVWNDIPPSNYQTGPILVHDLDVR
;
A
#
# COMPACT_ATOMS: atom_id res chain seq x y z
N GLY A 1 -13.17 -10.45 3.72
CA GLY A 1 -12.20 -11.50 3.37
C GLY A 1 -10.93 -10.88 2.82
N THR A 2 -9.85 -11.65 2.75
CA THR A 2 -8.54 -11.27 2.18
C THR A 2 -8.53 -11.53 0.66
N ILE A 3 -7.46 -12.08 0.04
CA ILE A 3 -7.39 -12.32 -1.41
C ILE A 3 -8.23 -13.53 -1.80
N ILE A 4 -7.73 -14.72 -1.44
CA ILE A 4 -8.35 -16.02 -1.71
C ILE A 4 -8.64 -16.73 -0.40
N ALA A 5 -9.78 -17.42 -0.36
CA ALA A 5 -10.11 -18.41 0.64
C ALA A 5 -11.37 -19.13 0.14
N ASP A 6 -11.25 -20.42 -0.09
CA ASP A 6 -12.35 -21.27 -0.55
C ASP A 6 -12.22 -22.63 0.13
N ASN A 7 -12.97 -22.81 1.22
CA ASN A 7 -13.07 -24.12 1.88
C ASN A 7 -14.46 -24.30 2.49
N ASP A 8 -15.49 -23.97 1.72
CA ASP A 8 -16.92 -24.04 2.09
C ASP A 8 -17.38 -23.23 3.32
N ASN A 9 -16.46 -22.58 4.06
CA ASN A 9 -16.83 -21.60 5.07
C ASN A 9 -17.19 -20.27 4.41
N TYR A 10 -18.49 -20.05 4.24
CA TYR A 10 -19.05 -18.84 3.63
C TYR A 10 -18.49 -17.54 4.22
N TYR A 11 -18.26 -17.50 5.53
CA TYR A 11 -17.79 -16.29 6.21
C TYR A 11 -16.31 -15.97 5.95
N ALA A 12 -15.51 -16.97 5.59
CA ALA A 12 -14.07 -16.80 5.35
C ALA A 12 -13.73 -16.47 3.89
N LYS A 13 -14.71 -16.40 2.99
CA LYS A 13 -14.46 -16.23 1.55
C LYS A 13 -13.63 -14.98 1.27
N GLY A 14 -12.57 -15.18 0.49
CA GLY A 14 -11.73 -14.10 -0.03
C GLY A 14 -12.50 -13.23 -1.02
N MET A 15 -12.00 -12.02 -1.27
CA MET A 15 -12.62 -11.09 -2.23
C MET A 15 -12.66 -11.68 -3.64
N ALA A 16 -11.61 -12.41 -4.05
CA ALA A 16 -11.53 -13.06 -5.36
C ALA A 16 -11.29 -14.56 -5.20
N ASN A 17 -12.25 -15.24 -4.56
CA ASN A 17 -12.13 -16.64 -4.13
C ASN A 17 -11.90 -17.67 -5.25
N GLU A 18 -12.21 -17.33 -6.51
CA GLU A 18 -11.93 -18.18 -7.69
C GLU A 18 -10.56 -17.91 -8.34
N SER A 19 -9.75 -17.03 -7.76
CA SER A 19 -8.40 -16.73 -8.28
C SER A 19 -7.41 -17.84 -7.96
N VAL A 20 -6.38 -17.97 -8.80
CA VAL A 20 -5.21 -18.81 -8.52
C VAL A 20 -4.21 -18.01 -7.68
N LEU A 21 -3.77 -18.57 -6.54
CA LEU A 21 -2.73 -18.00 -5.70
C LEU A 21 -1.41 -18.72 -5.92
N TYR A 22 -0.35 -17.94 -6.11
CA TYR A 22 1.03 -18.38 -6.02
C TYR A 22 1.60 -17.80 -4.72
N SER A 23 1.94 -18.66 -3.76
CA SER A 23 2.50 -18.23 -2.49
C SER A 23 4.01 -18.37 -2.51
N ARG A 24 4.70 -17.36 -1.99
CA ARG A 24 6.14 -17.35 -1.76
C ARG A 24 6.45 -17.16 -0.29
N ASP A 25 7.66 -17.50 0.11
CA ASP A 25 8.20 -17.05 1.38
C ASP A 25 8.89 -15.69 1.17
N TRP A 26 9.36 -15.07 2.26
CA TRP A 26 9.97 -13.76 2.23
C TRP A 26 11.40 -13.72 1.62
N ASN A 27 12.03 -14.86 1.36
CA ASN A 27 13.40 -14.89 0.86
C ASN A 27 13.42 -14.53 -0.63
N TRP A 28 14.42 -13.75 -1.04
CA TRP A 28 14.65 -13.40 -2.45
C TRP A 28 13.48 -12.67 -3.14
N ASP A 29 12.62 -12.01 -2.37
CA ASP A 29 11.39 -11.36 -2.83
C ASP A 29 11.59 -10.51 -4.11
N VAL A 30 12.57 -9.60 -4.12
CA VAL A 30 12.89 -8.78 -5.31
C VAL A 30 13.14 -9.64 -6.56
N THR A 31 13.89 -10.74 -6.43
CA THR A 31 14.18 -11.64 -7.56
C THR A 31 12.93 -12.43 -7.98
N GLU A 32 12.11 -12.86 -7.03
CA GLU A 32 10.86 -13.56 -7.31
C GLU A 32 9.85 -12.65 -8.01
N MET A 33 9.69 -11.41 -7.55
CA MET A 33 8.87 -10.38 -8.20
C MET A 33 9.32 -10.12 -9.64
N ILE A 34 10.63 -9.94 -9.87
CA ILE A 34 11.19 -9.76 -11.23
C ILE A 34 10.82 -10.94 -12.13
N ASN A 35 11.06 -12.17 -11.65
CA ASN A 35 10.80 -13.37 -12.44
C ASN A 35 9.30 -13.57 -12.71
N ALA A 36 8.46 -13.36 -11.70
CA ALA A 36 7.01 -13.48 -11.84
C ALA A 36 6.46 -12.44 -12.84
N ALA A 37 6.87 -11.18 -12.72
CA ALA A 37 6.43 -10.11 -13.61
C ALA A 37 6.98 -10.23 -15.04
N ALA A 38 8.17 -10.81 -15.22
CA ALA A 38 8.78 -11.04 -16.53
C ALA A 38 8.32 -12.35 -17.20
N GLY A 39 7.54 -13.20 -16.51
CA GLY A 39 7.16 -14.53 -17.01
C GLY A 39 8.33 -15.52 -17.06
N LEU A 40 9.34 -15.31 -16.22
CA LEU A 40 10.52 -16.18 -16.07
C LEU A 40 10.38 -17.14 -14.86
N ASP A 41 9.34 -16.99 -14.07
CA ASP A 41 9.05 -17.88 -12.94
C ASP A 41 8.64 -19.27 -13.46
N PRO A 42 9.38 -20.34 -13.13
CA PRO A 42 9.08 -21.69 -13.61
C PRO A 42 7.76 -22.26 -13.07
N ASN A 43 7.15 -21.63 -12.06
CA ASN A 43 5.91 -22.10 -11.43
C ASN A 43 4.66 -21.38 -11.95
N ILE A 44 4.82 -20.33 -12.78
CA ILE A 44 3.71 -19.51 -13.27
C ILE A 44 3.71 -19.54 -14.80
N SER A 45 2.58 -19.92 -15.40
CA SER A 45 2.50 -20.08 -16.86
C SER A 45 2.38 -18.78 -17.65
N ASN A 46 2.05 -17.67 -16.98
CA ASN A 46 1.91 -16.34 -17.57
C ASN A 46 2.56 -15.31 -16.63
N PRO A 47 3.05 -14.16 -17.15
CA PRO A 47 3.48 -13.06 -16.31
C PRO A 47 2.44 -12.70 -15.25
N LEU A 48 2.87 -12.54 -14.00
CA LEU A 48 2.02 -12.14 -12.90
C LEU A 48 1.63 -10.67 -13.05
N ILE A 49 0.33 -10.38 -12.89
CA ILE A 49 -0.22 -9.01 -13.06
C ILE A 49 -0.46 -8.32 -11.71
N LEU A 50 -0.65 -9.09 -10.64
CA LEU A 50 -0.96 -8.58 -9.31
C LEU A 50 -0.15 -9.34 -8.25
N SER A 51 0.43 -8.61 -7.30
CA SER A 51 1.02 -9.18 -6.09
C SER A 51 0.56 -8.45 -4.83
N ASN A 52 0.71 -9.14 -3.70
CA ASN A 52 0.42 -8.61 -2.37
C ASN A 52 1.61 -8.85 -1.45
N HIS A 53 2.03 -7.82 -0.76
CA HIS A 53 3.14 -7.83 0.17
C HIS A 53 2.66 -7.26 1.50
N SER A 54 2.62 -8.10 2.53
CA SER A 54 2.02 -7.78 3.84
C SER A 54 3.04 -7.95 4.98
N TYR A 55 4.25 -7.45 4.72
CA TYR A 55 5.42 -7.44 5.57
C TYR A 55 6.25 -6.18 5.25
N GLY A 56 7.23 -5.88 6.07
CA GLY A 56 8.22 -4.83 5.85
C GLY A 56 9.27 -4.85 6.95
N GLU A 57 10.26 -3.98 6.82
CA GLU A 57 11.17 -3.63 7.90
C GLU A 57 10.39 -3.00 9.06
N ASN A 58 10.91 -3.17 10.28
CA ASN A 58 10.35 -2.58 11.50
C ASN A 58 11.26 -1.43 11.97
N PRO A 59 11.21 -0.24 11.35
CA PRO A 59 11.95 0.93 11.82
C PRO A 59 11.47 1.37 13.21
N GLY A 60 12.37 1.98 14.00
CA GLY A 60 12.00 2.55 15.30
C GLY A 60 11.94 1.52 16.42
N TRP A 61 10.79 1.40 17.10
CA TRP A 61 10.59 0.45 18.17
C TRP A 61 10.08 -0.90 17.67
N ALA A 62 10.69 -1.99 18.14
CA ALA A 62 10.20 -3.34 17.87
C ALA A 62 10.13 -4.17 19.16
N TYR A 63 9.06 -4.96 19.31
CA TYR A 63 8.88 -5.87 20.46
C TYR A 63 9.00 -7.34 20.08
N ASP A 64 10.22 -7.88 20.15
CA ASP A 64 10.46 -9.30 19.88
C ASP A 64 11.66 -9.88 20.63
N ASP A 65 12.09 -11.09 20.30
CA ASP A 65 13.30 -11.74 20.82
C ASP A 65 14.45 -11.74 19.78
N PHE A 66 14.90 -10.55 19.38
CA PHE A 66 16.04 -10.42 18.44
C PHE A 66 17.38 -10.92 19.00
N ARG A 67 17.44 -11.26 20.31
CA ARG A 67 18.62 -11.88 20.93
C ARG A 67 18.57 -13.41 20.91
N GLY A 68 17.42 -14.02 20.59
CA GLY A 68 17.23 -15.46 20.55
C GLY A 68 17.40 -16.13 21.92
N VAL A 69 17.02 -15.46 23.00
CA VAL A 69 17.20 -15.94 24.39
C VAL A 69 15.90 -16.47 25.02
N GLY A 70 14.82 -16.54 24.25
CA GLY A 70 13.51 -17.04 24.67
C GLY A 70 12.64 -16.00 25.38
N THR A 71 13.01 -14.72 25.36
CA THR A 71 12.27 -13.63 26.02
C THR A 71 12.16 -12.41 25.13
N LYS A 72 10.93 -11.95 24.89
CA LYS A 72 10.70 -10.69 24.18
C LYS A 72 11.09 -9.48 25.02
N ALA A 73 11.55 -8.43 24.38
CA ALA A 73 11.84 -7.13 24.97
C ALA A 73 11.63 -6.02 23.93
N TRP A 74 11.72 -4.77 24.35
CA TRP A 74 11.79 -3.63 23.43
C TRP A 74 13.19 -3.48 22.85
N TYR A 75 13.25 -3.20 21.56
CA TYR A 75 14.45 -2.95 20.79
C TYR A 75 14.29 -1.62 20.06
N TRP A 76 15.30 -0.76 20.17
CA TRP A 76 15.43 0.41 19.32
C TRP A 76 16.28 0.01 18.12
N MET A 77 15.68 0.10 16.94
CA MET A 77 16.25 -0.44 15.70
C MET A 77 17.25 0.53 15.05
N ALA A 78 17.20 1.80 15.44
CA ALA A 78 18.18 2.83 15.06
C ALA A 78 19.37 2.89 16.03
N PHE A 79 20.35 3.77 15.73
CA PHE A 79 21.44 4.02 16.67
C PHE A 79 20.93 4.72 17.93
N ASP A 80 21.55 4.41 19.08
CA ASP A 80 21.14 4.93 20.41
C ASP A 80 21.23 6.46 20.57
N TYR A 81 21.93 7.15 19.67
CA TYR A 81 21.98 8.63 19.67
C TYR A 81 20.93 9.26 18.73
N GLN A 82 20.23 8.46 17.93
CA GLN A 82 19.22 8.93 17.01
C GLN A 82 17.88 9.03 17.72
N PHE A 83 17.26 10.20 17.59
CA PHE A 83 15.94 10.49 18.15
C PHE A 83 14.81 9.82 17.37
N GLU A 84 15.05 9.47 16.11
CA GLU A 84 14.08 8.84 15.22
C GLU A 84 14.86 7.92 14.28
N ASP A 85 14.25 6.79 13.92
CA ASP A 85 14.84 5.89 12.95
C ASP A 85 14.88 6.55 11.56
N PRO A 86 16.07 6.66 10.94
CA PRO A 86 16.18 7.25 9.62
C PRO A 86 15.48 6.43 8.52
N MET A 87 14.96 5.23 8.79
CA MET A 87 14.19 4.46 7.81
C MET A 87 12.73 4.86 7.71
N PHE A 88 12.15 5.54 8.71
CA PHE A 88 10.80 6.08 8.60
C PHE A 88 10.70 7.07 7.43
N GLY A 89 9.70 6.86 6.57
CA GLY A 89 9.42 7.70 5.41
C GLY A 89 10.50 7.71 4.32
N ASP A 90 11.58 6.94 4.48
CA ASP A 90 12.79 7.07 3.67
C ASP A 90 12.72 6.29 2.37
N TYR A 91 13.00 6.97 1.26
CA TYR A 91 13.16 6.31 -0.03
C TYR A 91 14.60 5.82 -0.17
N ASN A 92 14.79 4.51 0.00
CA ASN A 92 16.11 3.89 -0.06
C ASN A 92 16.22 2.85 -1.18
N GLN A 93 17.24 1.99 -1.12
CA GLN A 93 17.45 0.95 -2.12
C GLN A 93 16.24 0.01 -2.29
N ILE A 94 15.54 -0.31 -1.21
CA ILE A 94 14.35 -1.19 -1.22
C ILE A 94 13.25 -0.54 -2.07
N SER A 95 12.87 0.70 -1.74
CA SER A 95 11.86 1.45 -2.49
C SER A 95 12.25 1.63 -3.96
N ARG A 96 13.54 1.88 -4.21
CA ARG A 96 14.11 2.02 -5.55
C ARG A 96 13.97 0.76 -6.38
N ASP A 97 14.22 -0.40 -5.79
CA ASP A 97 14.12 -1.68 -6.49
C ASP A 97 12.66 -2.00 -6.86
N TYR A 98 11.70 -1.69 -5.99
CA TYR A 98 10.27 -1.85 -6.32
C TYR A 98 9.79 -0.88 -7.41
N ASP A 99 10.24 0.37 -7.39
CA ASP A 99 9.95 1.30 -8.48
C ASP A 99 10.58 0.82 -9.79
N GLN A 100 11.78 0.24 -9.75
CA GLN A 100 12.46 -0.30 -10.92
C GLN A 100 11.70 -1.49 -11.52
N ILE A 101 11.17 -2.38 -10.67
CA ILE A 101 10.33 -3.50 -11.07
C ILE A 101 9.06 -2.98 -11.75
N ALA A 102 8.30 -2.09 -11.10
CA ALA A 102 7.06 -1.56 -11.63
C ALA A 102 7.26 -0.74 -12.92
N PHE A 103 8.38 -0.03 -13.05
CA PHE A 103 8.73 0.70 -14.27
C PHE A 103 9.06 -0.25 -15.43
N ASN A 104 9.80 -1.33 -15.18
CA ASN A 104 10.18 -2.31 -16.21
C ASN A 104 9.03 -3.27 -16.58
N ALA A 105 8.13 -3.54 -15.65
CA ALA A 105 6.95 -4.38 -15.83
C ALA A 105 5.67 -3.53 -15.67
N PRO A 106 5.31 -2.72 -16.69
CA PRO A 106 4.28 -1.68 -16.56
C PRO A 106 2.85 -2.21 -16.38
N TYR A 107 2.63 -3.52 -16.51
CA TYR A 107 1.36 -4.18 -16.23
C TYR A 107 1.30 -4.81 -14.83
N TYR A 108 2.42 -4.89 -14.11
CA TYR A 108 2.51 -5.53 -12.81
C TYR A 108 2.16 -4.53 -11.70
N THR A 109 1.04 -4.80 -11.03
CA THR A 109 0.53 -3.98 -9.92
C THR A 109 0.96 -4.59 -8.59
N ILE A 110 1.79 -3.86 -7.85
CA ILE A 110 2.35 -4.28 -6.57
C ILE A 110 1.55 -3.61 -5.46
N VAL A 111 0.90 -4.40 -4.59
CA VAL A 111 0.18 -3.90 -3.41
C VAL A 111 0.99 -4.15 -2.16
N TRP A 112 1.18 -3.13 -1.34
CA TRP A 112 1.97 -3.20 -0.11
C TRP A 112 1.19 -2.69 1.10
N ALA A 113 1.34 -3.35 2.25
CA ALA A 113 0.81 -2.87 3.51
C ALA A 113 1.55 -1.61 3.98
N ALA A 114 0.85 -0.67 4.62
CA ALA A 114 1.48 0.57 5.10
C ALA A 114 2.42 0.38 6.31
N GLY A 115 2.22 -0.69 7.10
CA GLY A 115 2.91 -0.95 8.37
C GLY A 115 1.97 -0.81 9.59
N ASN A 116 2.41 -1.22 10.78
CA ASN A 116 1.55 -1.35 11.97
C ASN A 116 2.19 -0.83 13.27
N ASP A 117 3.18 0.05 13.18
CA ASP A 117 4.05 0.36 14.31
C ASP A 117 3.73 1.75 14.90
N ARG A 118 2.80 2.50 14.30
CA ARG A 118 2.40 3.85 14.78
C ARG A 118 2.00 3.87 16.25
N GLY A 119 2.74 4.67 17.02
CA GLY A 119 2.54 4.86 18.45
C GLY A 119 3.10 3.73 19.32
N GLU A 120 3.86 2.79 18.75
CA GLU A 120 4.59 1.78 19.51
C GLU A 120 5.83 2.37 20.21
N GLY A 121 6.29 1.63 21.23
CA GLY A 121 7.43 2.01 22.05
C GLY A 121 7.14 1.90 23.55
N PRO A 122 8.20 1.67 24.36
CA PRO A 122 8.07 1.53 25.79
C PRO A 122 7.77 2.86 26.50
N GLU A 123 7.51 2.78 27.80
CA GLU A 123 7.51 3.95 28.67
C GLU A 123 8.90 4.64 28.67
N PRO A 124 8.95 5.97 28.86
CA PRO A 124 10.20 6.73 28.93
C PRO A 124 11.27 6.11 29.85
N ASN A 125 12.49 5.95 29.33
CA ASN A 125 13.66 5.39 30.03
C ASN A 125 13.51 3.92 30.48
N ALA A 126 12.52 3.18 29.95
CA ALA A 126 12.42 1.75 30.23
C ALA A 126 13.65 1.00 29.70
N PRO A 127 14.08 -0.10 30.36
CA PRO A 127 15.12 -0.95 29.84
C PRO A 127 14.75 -1.52 28.48
N HIS A 128 15.63 -1.33 27.51
CA HIS A 128 15.49 -1.83 26.15
C HIS A 128 16.86 -2.22 25.59
N TRP A 129 16.88 -2.71 24.36
CA TRP A 129 18.08 -3.12 23.66
C TRP A 129 18.36 -2.20 22.48
N VAL A 130 19.63 -1.85 22.28
CA VAL A 130 20.11 -1.08 21.12
C VAL A 130 21.26 -1.83 20.45
N TRP A 131 21.40 -1.70 19.14
CA TRP A 131 22.50 -2.30 18.40
C TRP A 131 23.74 -1.39 18.43
N ASN A 132 24.87 -1.89 18.91
CA ASN A 132 26.11 -1.10 18.98
C ASN A 132 27.04 -1.29 17.75
N GLY A 133 26.57 -1.99 16.72
CA GLY A 133 27.39 -2.41 15.56
C GLY A 133 27.85 -3.87 15.62
N ASN A 134 27.86 -4.49 16.81
CA ASN A 134 28.36 -5.85 17.02
C ASN A 134 27.38 -6.75 17.79
N SER A 135 26.66 -6.20 18.76
CA SER A 135 25.73 -6.93 19.60
C SER A 135 24.64 -6.03 20.15
N TRP A 136 23.49 -6.62 20.51
CA TRP A 136 22.48 -5.97 21.33
C TRP A 136 23.03 -5.68 22.74
N ILE A 137 23.02 -4.40 23.12
CA ILE A 137 23.41 -3.95 24.46
C ILE A 137 22.21 -3.30 25.15
N SER A 138 22.17 -3.38 26.48
CA SER A 138 21.09 -2.77 27.25
C SER A 138 21.27 -1.25 27.29
N SER A 139 20.18 -0.52 27.09
CA SER A 139 20.10 0.92 27.25
C SER A 139 18.84 1.30 28.04
N THR A 140 18.85 2.53 28.54
CA THR A 140 17.72 3.23 29.15
C THR A 140 17.60 4.65 28.61
N SER A 141 18.27 4.94 27.49
CA SER A 141 18.09 6.18 26.75
C SER A 141 16.62 6.40 26.43
N TRP A 142 16.25 7.66 26.30
CA TRP A 142 14.89 8.01 25.91
C TRP A 142 14.84 8.19 24.40
N HIS A 143 13.86 7.54 23.76
CA HIS A 143 13.46 7.77 22.37
C HIS A 143 11.94 8.00 22.33
N PRO A 144 11.43 8.85 21.43
CA PRO A 144 10.00 9.00 21.21
C PRO A 144 9.38 7.67 20.76
N LYS A 145 8.07 7.53 20.95
CA LYS A 145 7.30 6.46 20.31
C LYS A 145 7.30 6.63 18.80
N ASP A 146 7.02 5.57 18.07
CA ASP A 146 7.00 5.60 16.61
C ASP A 146 5.93 6.58 16.11
N GLY A 147 6.34 7.49 15.23
CA GLY A 147 5.56 8.65 14.79
C GLY A 147 5.61 9.88 15.71
N GLY A 148 6.35 9.81 16.83
CA GLY A 148 6.53 10.90 17.78
C GLY A 148 5.23 11.42 18.37
N ASP A 149 5.24 12.70 18.77
CA ASP A 149 4.08 13.34 19.41
C ASP A 149 2.88 13.52 18.46
N ASN A 150 3.12 13.52 17.15
CA ASN A 150 2.10 13.78 16.14
C ASN A 150 1.57 12.49 15.47
N LEU A 151 2.21 11.35 15.69
CA LEU A 151 1.89 10.04 15.11
C LEU A 151 2.04 9.96 13.58
N PHE A 152 2.86 10.81 12.96
CA PHE A 152 3.09 10.83 11.51
C PHE A 152 4.54 10.45 11.21
N ASP A 153 4.85 10.20 9.93
CA ASP A 153 6.16 9.73 9.46
C ASP A 153 6.47 8.32 10.00
N CYS A 154 5.58 7.35 9.73
CA CYS A 154 5.71 5.97 10.20
C CYS A 154 5.87 4.94 9.07
N ILE A 155 5.70 5.33 7.79
CA ILE A 155 5.69 4.37 6.68
C ILE A 155 7.12 3.81 6.47
N PRO A 156 7.33 2.48 6.51
CA PRO A 156 8.64 1.88 6.23
C PRO A 156 9.05 2.02 4.75
N PRO A 157 10.34 1.81 4.43
CA PRO A 157 10.87 2.04 3.08
C PRO A 157 10.14 1.30 1.96
N GLU A 158 9.61 0.11 2.20
CA GLU A 158 8.82 -0.64 1.23
C GLU A 158 7.57 0.15 0.81
N GLY A 159 6.84 0.66 1.80
CA GLY A 159 5.58 1.36 1.63
C GLY A 159 5.74 2.75 1.00
N VAL A 160 6.96 3.30 0.91
CA VAL A 160 7.21 4.61 0.29
C VAL A 160 7.54 4.56 -1.19
N ALA A 161 7.67 3.39 -1.82
CA ALA A 161 7.89 3.32 -3.27
C ALA A 161 6.79 4.08 -4.04
N LYS A 162 7.15 4.76 -5.14
CA LYS A 162 6.25 5.63 -5.91
C LYS A 162 5.20 4.81 -6.67
N ASN A 163 5.64 3.70 -7.27
CA ASN A 163 4.90 2.96 -8.29
C ASN A 163 4.07 1.79 -7.74
N ILE A 164 4.10 1.57 -6.43
CA ILE A 164 3.27 0.57 -5.74
C ILE A 164 1.95 1.19 -5.28
N LEU A 165 0.99 0.35 -4.86
CA LEU A 165 -0.21 0.76 -4.13
C LEU A 165 -0.05 0.43 -2.64
N THR A 166 0.24 1.44 -1.82
CA THR A 166 0.38 1.32 -0.37
C THR A 166 -0.97 1.44 0.33
N VAL A 167 -1.29 0.49 1.20
CA VAL A 167 -2.62 0.33 1.79
C VAL A 167 -2.58 0.46 3.32
N GLY A 168 -3.25 1.48 3.84
CA GLY A 168 -3.51 1.63 5.28
C GLY A 168 -4.77 0.88 5.73
N ALA A 169 -4.93 0.71 7.04
CA ALA A 169 -6.04 -0.01 7.64
C ALA A 169 -7.02 0.94 8.31
N ILE A 170 -8.31 0.73 8.06
CA ILE A 170 -9.42 1.36 8.79
C ILE A 170 -10.23 0.31 9.55
N ASP A 171 -10.97 0.79 10.55
CA ASP A 171 -11.92 0.02 11.34
C ASP A 171 -12.99 -0.61 10.43
N ASP A 172 -13.54 -1.74 10.83
CA ASP A 172 -14.70 -2.30 10.11
C ASP A 172 -15.86 -1.27 10.13
N ILE A 173 -16.62 -1.23 9.04
CA ILE A 173 -17.80 -0.36 8.90
C ILE A 173 -19.02 -1.26 8.74
N PRO A 174 -19.60 -1.79 9.84
CA PRO A 174 -20.60 -2.87 9.76
C PRO A 174 -21.87 -2.50 8.99
N SER A 175 -22.23 -1.21 8.99
CA SER A 175 -23.42 -0.69 8.27
C SER A 175 -23.10 -0.19 6.87
N GLY A 176 -21.87 -0.42 6.38
CA GLY A 176 -21.34 0.16 5.16
C GLY A 176 -21.06 1.66 5.30
N TYR A 177 -20.29 2.19 4.34
CA TYR A 177 -19.99 3.60 4.23
C TYR A 177 -21.25 4.43 3.94
N GLN A 178 -21.52 5.47 4.73
CA GLN A 178 -22.60 6.43 4.49
C GLN A 178 -22.06 7.86 4.39
N ILE A 179 -21.09 8.20 5.23
CA ILE A 179 -20.44 9.51 5.29
C ILE A 179 -18.93 9.36 5.56
N PRO A 180 -18.10 10.37 5.22
CA PRO A 180 -16.65 10.31 5.41
C PRO A 180 -16.21 9.94 6.83
N SER A 181 -16.91 10.44 7.85
CA SER A 181 -16.59 10.19 9.26
C SER A 181 -16.87 8.77 9.74
N ASP A 182 -17.46 7.91 8.91
CA ASP A 182 -17.57 6.48 9.18
C ASP A 182 -16.21 5.78 9.05
N VAL A 183 -15.31 6.34 8.24
CA VAL A 183 -13.95 5.85 8.05
C VAL A 183 -13.09 6.30 9.23
N LYS A 184 -12.73 5.34 10.08
CA LYS A 184 -12.04 5.58 11.36
C LYS A 184 -10.85 4.65 11.53
N GLN A 185 -9.93 5.03 12.40
CA GLN A 185 -8.75 4.25 12.79
C GLN A 185 -8.63 4.21 14.32
N ILE A 186 -9.71 3.80 15.00
CA ILE A 186 -9.77 3.65 16.45
C ILE A 186 -9.26 2.28 16.86
N SER A 187 -9.80 1.21 16.28
CA SER A 187 -9.30 -0.16 16.45
C SER A 187 -8.01 -0.38 15.67
N THR A 188 -7.88 0.25 14.50
CA THR A 188 -6.66 0.24 13.68
C THR A 188 -5.71 1.38 14.03
N TYR A 189 -5.59 1.72 15.32
CA TYR A 189 -4.70 2.78 15.81
C TYR A 189 -3.22 2.55 15.46
N PHE A 190 -2.86 1.33 15.09
CA PHE A 190 -1.53 0.91 14.66
C PHE A 190 -1.21 1.28 13.21
N SER A 191 -2.20 1.57 12.36
CA SER A 191 -1.96 1.78 10.93
C SER A 191 -1.03 2.96 10.70
N ASP A 192 0.09 2.74 10.03
CA ASP A 192 1.08 3.77 9.78
C ASP A 192 0.55 4.90 8.89
N TRP A 193 1.01 6.10 9.22
CA TRP A 193 0.68 7.34 8.53
C TRP A 193 1.94 7.92 7.88
N GLY A 194 1.77 8.54 6.72
CA GLY A 194 2.81 9.35 6.10
C GLY A 194 3.08 10.65 6.88
N PRO A 195 3.65 11.68 6.25
CA PRO A 195 4.14 11.70 4.88
C PRO A 195 5.33 10.74 4.69
N THR A 196 5.76 10.59 3.44
CA THR A 196 7.17 10.19 3.21
C THR A 196 8.09 11.36 3.56
N LYS A 197 9.40 11.11 3.73
CA LYS A 197 10.37 12.18 4.03
C LYS A 197 10.43 13.29 2.98
N ASP A 198 10.10 12.97 1.74
CA ASP A 198 9.99 13.93 0.65
C ASP A 198 8.58 14.55 0.49
N GLY A 199 7.68 14.31 1.44
CA GLY A 199 6.38 14.97 1.56
C GLY A 199 5.23 14.32 0.77
N ARG A 200 5.48 13.19 0.09
CA ARG A 200 4.43 12.48 -0.68
C ARG A 200 3.37 11.90 0.25
N ILE A 201 2.16 11.81 -0.29
CA ILE A 201 1.03 11.17 0.38
C ILE A 201 1.25 9.65 0.40
N LYS A 202 1.35 9.10 1.61
CA LYS A 202 1.23 7.67 1.91
C LYS A 202 0.39 7.49 3.19
N PRO A 203 -0.42 6.42 3.31
CA PRO A 203 -0.69 5.40 2.29
C PRO A 203 -1.37 6.00 1.04
N ASP A 204 -1.45 5.24 -0.06
CA ASP A 204 -2.18 5.71 -1.25
C ASP A 204 -3.69 5.66 -1.00
N ILE A 205 -4.17 4.58 -0.39
CA ILE A 205 -5.58 4.37 -0.05
C ILE A 205 -5.69 3.62 1.29
N VAL A 206 -6.90 3.56 1.84
CA VAL A 206 -7.22 2.71 2.98
C VAL A 206 -8.28 1.67 2.65
N ALA A 207 -8.25 0.56 3.39
CA ALA A 207 -9.27 -0.48 3.34
C ALA A 207 -9.47 -1.10 4.73
N ASN A 208 -10.56 -1.86 4.89
CA ASN A 208 -10.85 -2.53 6.15
C ASN A 208 -9.70 -3.46 6.52
N GLY A 209 -9.09 -3.21 7.68
CA GLY A 209 -8.04 -4.01 8.27
C GLY A 209 -8.35 -4.39 9.72
N ASP A 210 -9.59 -4.29 10.16
CA ASP A 210 -10.01 -4.60 11.52
C ASP A 210 -10.84 -5.89 11.57
N ASN A 211 -10.41 -6.81 12.43
CA ASN A 211 -11.13 -8.03 12.77
C ASN A 211 -11.57 -8.87 11.55
N LEU A 212 -10.75 -8.85 10.49
CA LEU A 212 -11.06 -9.54 9.24
C LEU A 212 -10.98 -11.06 9.43
N TYR A 213 -12.13 -11.70 9.32
CA TYR A 213 -12.25 -13.15 9.39
C TYR A 213 -11.71 -13.81 8.10
N SER A 214 -10.77 -14.75 8.26
CA SER A 214 -10.10 -15.43 7.15
C SER A 214 -9.58 -16.82 7.57
N THR A 215 -8.88 -17.49 6.66
CA THR A 215 -8.21 -18.76 6.89
C THR A 215 -6.96 -18.59 7.74
N LEU A 216 -6.72 -19.56 8.61
CA LEU A 216 -5.51 -19.73 9.41
C LEU A 216 -4.86 -21.08 9.07
N PRO A 217 -3.57 -21.30 9.44
CA PRO A 217 -2.91 -22.58 9.24
C PRO A 217 -3.71 -23.77 9.80
N ASN A 218 -3.46 -24.95 9.26
CA ASN A 218 -4.09 -26.21 9.69
C ASN A 218 -5.62 -26.24 9.51
N ASN A 219 -6.13 -25.61 8.45
CA ASN A 219 -7.56 -25.56 8.13
C ASN A 219 -8.42 -24.99 9.26
N THR A 220 -7.91 -23.94 9.91
CA THR A 220 -8.65 -23.21 10.94
C THR A 220 -9.05 -21.84 10.40
N PHE A 221 -9.88 -21.14 11.16
CA PHE A 221 -10.38 -19.83 10.78
C PHE A 221 -10.37 -18.92 12.00
N GLY A 222 -10.22 -17.63 11.75
CA GLY A 222 -10.24 -16.63 12.80
C GLY A 222 -10.10 -15.23 12.23
N SER A 223 -10.23 -14.26 13.11
CA SER A 223 -10.07 -12.85 12.76
C SER A 223 -8.69 -12.35 13.14
N LYS A 224 -8.13 -11.49 12.29
CA LYS A 224 -6.91 -10.71 12.56
C LYS A 224 -7.15 -9.26 12.18
N SER A 225 -6.38 -8.37 12.79
CA SER A 225 -6.33 -6.95 12.42
C SER A 225 -4.90 -6.61 11.98
N GLY A 226 -4.79 -5.67 11.03
CA GLY A 226 -3.51 -5.22 10.47
C GLY A 226 -3.67 -4.54 9.12
N THR A 227 -2.73 -3.69 8.74
CA THR A 227 -2.52 -3.32 7.33
C THR A 227 -2.19 -4.55 6.49
N SER A 228 -1.62 -5.59 7.12
CA SER A 228 -1.46 -6.94 6.56
C SER A 228 -2.78 -7.67 6.27
N MET A 229 -3.92 -7.16 6.75
CA MET A 229 -5.27 -7.66 6.39
C MET A 229 -5.94 -6.73 5.37
N ALA A 230 -5.68 -5.42 5.43
CA ALA A 230 -6.18 -4.43 4.48
C ALA A 230 -5.55 -4.59 3.08
N ALA A 231 -4.22 -4.74 2.98
CA ALA A 231 -3.52 -4.94 1.71
C ALA A 231 -4.07 -6.14 0.89
N PRO A 232 -4.22 -7.36 1.46
CA PRO A 232 -4.79 -8.47 0.71
C PRO A 232 -6.30 -8.31 0.42
N ASN A 233 -7.03 -7.54 1.23
CA ASN A 233 -8.41 -7.15 0.88
C ASN A 233 -8.43 -6.31 -0.42
N VAL A 234 -7.53 -5.32 -0.52
CA VAL A 234 -7.34 -4.51 -1.73
C VAL A 234 -6.88 -5.35 -2.91
N THR A 235 -5.87 -6.22 -2.75
CA THR A 235 -5.38 -7.07 -3.86
C THR A 235 -6.48 -7.97 -4.43
N GLY A 236 -7.33 -8.54 -3.57
CA GLY A 236 -8.46 -9.33 -4.04
C GLY A 236 -9.51 -8.48 -4.78
N ALA A 237 -9.79 -7.26 -4.32
CA ALA A 237 -10.64 -6.33 -5.05
C ALA A 237 -10.05 -5.93 -6.42
N LEU A 238 -8.73 -5.69 -6.48
CA LEU A 238 -8.02 -5.42 -7.73
C LEU A 238 -8.08 -6.60 -8.71
N ALA A 239 -8.04 -7.84 -8.22
CA ALA A 239 -8.19 -9.02 -9.07
C ALA A 239 -9.57 -9.07 -9.75
N LEU A 240 -10.64 -8.74 -9.01
CA LEU A 240 -11.99 -8.62 -9.59
C LEU A 240 -12.08 -7.47 -10.61
N LEU A 241 -11.50 -6.31 -10.30
CA LEU A 241 -11.49 -5.16 -11.21
C LEU A 241 -10.69 -5.44 -12.48
N LEU A 242 -9.55 -6.12 -12.38
CA LEU A 242 -8.76 -6.56 -13.51
C LEU A 242 -9.54 -7.54 -14.40
N GLN A 243 -10.22 -8.53 -13.80
CA GLN A 243 -11.08 -9.45 -14.54
C GLN A 243 -12.21 -8.68 -15.26
N TYR A 244 -12.85 -7.73 -14.56
CA TYR A 244 -13.92 -6.93 -15.11
C TYR A 244 -13.44 -6.03 -16.26
N TYR A 245 -12.28 -5.40 -16.12
CA TYR A 245 -11.65 -4.61 -17.17
C TYR A 245 -11.40 -5.46 -18.43
N LYS A 246 -10.79 -6.64 -18.28
CA LYS A 246 -10.56 -7.57 -19.39
C LYS A 246 -11.87 -7.96 -20.10
N ASN A 247 -12.92 -8.28 -19.34
CA ASN A 247 -14.21 -8.67 -19.90
C ASN A 247 -14.87 -7.53 -20.71
N THR A 248 -14.63 -6.28 -20.31
CA THR A 248 -15.24 -5.10 -20.94
C THR A 248 -14.36 -4.49 -22.04
N HIS A 249 -13.06 -4.75 -22.05
CA HIS A 249 -12.06 -4.15 -22.95
C HIS A 249 -11.38 -5.19 -23.85
N SER A 250 -12.13 -6.18 -24.36
CA SER A 250 -11.63 -7.18 -25.33
C SER A 250 -10.39 -7.96 -24.86
N ASN A 251 -10.38 -8.37 -23.59
CA ASN A 251 -9.27 -9.05 -22.91
C ASN A 251 -7.98 -8.23 -22.75
N THR A 252 -8.03 -6.91 -22.96
CA THR A 252 -6.90 -6.01 -22.69
C THR A 252 -6.53 -6.00 -21.21
N ILE A 253 -5.23 -6.05 -20.92
CA ILE A 253 -4.69 -5.84 -19.57
C ILE A 253 -4.33 -4.35 -19.46
N PRO A 254 -4.89 -3.61 -18.49
CA PRO A 254 -4.52 -2.21 -18.27
C PRO A 254 -3.12 -2.11 -17.65
N LEU A 255 -2.46 -0.96 -17.82
CA LEU A 255 -1.24 -0.64 -17.08
C LEU A 255 -1.50 -0.68 -15.57
N SER A 256 -0.46 -0.95 -14.78
CA SER A 256 -0.56 -0.90 -13.32
C SER A 256 -0.89 0.51 -12.81
N SER A 257 -0.37 1.53 -13.47
CA SER A 257 -0.74 2.93 -13.22
C SER A 257 -2.22 3.21 -13.51
N THR A 258 -2.81 2.56 -14.52
CA THR A 258 -4.25 2.69 -14.84
C THR A 258 -5.09 2.06 -13.75
N LEU A 259 -4.75 0.85 -13.29
CA LEU A 259 -5.47 0.19 -12.21
C LEU A 259 -5.37 1.00 -10.91
N LYS A 260 -4.18 1.54 -10.59
CA LYS A 260 -3.96 2.47 -9.46
C LYS A 260 -4.78 3.76 -9.61
N ALA A 261 -4.83 4.36 -10.81
CA ALA A 261 -5.63 5.56 -11.07
C ALA A 261 -7.12 5.31 -10.89
N VAL A 262 -7.65 4.19 -11.40
CA VAL A 262 -9.07 3.84 -11.28
C VAL A 262 -9.47 3.72 -9.81
N VAL A 263 -8.67 3.03 -8.98
CA VAL A 263 -9.02 2.91 -7.56
C VAL A 263 -8.89 4.23 -6.81
N ILE A 264 -7.83 5.00 -7.04
CA ILE A 264 -7.67 6.34 -6.43
C ILE A 264 -8.79 7.28 -6.84
N HIS A 265 -9.20 7.28 -8.11
CA HIS A 265 -10.24 8.17 -8.61
C HIS A 265 -11.62 7.89 -8.01
N THR A 266 -11.84 6.66 -7.56
CA THR A 266 -13.16 6.17 -7.16
C THR A 266 -13.29 5.90 -5.67
N THR A 267 -12.28 6.24 -4.87
CA THR A 267 -12.35 6.16 -3.41
C THR A 267 -13.54 6.94 -2.86
N ASP A 268 -14.04 6.46 -1.73
CA ASP A 268 -14.87 7.25 -0.83
C ASP A 268 -13.97 8.16 0.02
N GLU A 269 -14.41 9.41 0.22
CA GLU A 269 -13.73 10.34 1.12
C GLU A 269 -13.67 9.77 2.55
N ALA A 270 -12.60 10.06 3.28
CA ALA A 270 -12.31 9.39 4.54
C ALA A 270 -11.99 10.38 5.66
N GLY A 271 -12.52 10.10 6.86
CA GLY A 271 -12.24 10.88 8.04
C GLY A 271 -13.10 12.13 8.17
N THR A 272 -12.57 13.12 8.89
CA THR A 272 -13.31 14.32 9.30
C THR A 272 -12.99 15.57 8.48
N SER A 273 -11.98 15.48 7.62
CA SER A 273 -11.50 16.55 6.75
C SER A 273 -11.37 16.01 5.32
N PRO A 274 -11.61 16.83 4.29
CA PRO A 274 -11.38 16.41 2.91
C PRO A 274 -9.91 16.02 2.67
N GLY A 275 -9.70 14.94 1.94
CA GLY A 275 -8.38 14.48 1.53
C GLY A 275 -7.81 15.23 0.31
N PRO A 276 -6.65 14.79 -0.20
CA PRO A 276 -5.83 13.72 0.35
C PRO A 276 -5.21 14.11 1.70
N ASP A 277 -4.96 13.12 2.55
CA ASP A 277 -4.27 13.31 3.82
C ASP A 277 -3.28 12.17 4.10
N TYR A 278 -2.39 12.35 5.08
CA TYR A 278 -1.35 11.36 5.42
C TYR A 278 -1.86 10.15 6.23
N LYS A 279 -3.15 10.12 6.59
CA LYS A 279 -3.78 9.04 7.36
C LYS A 279 -4.54 8.05 6.48
N HIS A 280 -5.34 8.61 5.56
CA HIS A 280 -6.24 7.88 4.68
C HIS A 280 -5.80 7.88 3.21
N GLY A 281 -4.74 8.63 2.89
CA GLY A 281 -4.29 8.79 1.52
C GLY A 281 -5.35 9.53 0.69
N TRP A 282 -5.72 8.93 -0.44
CA TRP A 282 -6.79 9.40 -1.31
C TRP A 282 -8.18 8.91 -0.89
N GLY A 283 -8.30 8.11 0.17
CA GLY A 283 -9.58 7.68 0.73
C GLY A 283 -9.78 6.17 0.79
N LEU A 284 -11.01 5.77 1.14
CA LEU A 284 -11.43 4.38 1.30
C LEU A 284 -11.69 3.72 -0.06
N LEU A 285 -11.12 2.54 -0.29
CA LEU A 285 -11.39 1.73 -1.48
C LEU A 285 -12.91 1.53 -1.69
N ASN A 286 -13.41 1.89 -2.87
CA ASN A 286 -14.77 1.56 -3.32
C ASN A 286 -14.73 0.76 -4.63
N THR A 287 -14.70 -0.56 -4.50
CA THR A 287 -14.64 -1.49 -5.65
C THR A 287 -15.84 -1.35 -6.58
N TYR A 288 -17.02 -1.01 -6.05
CA TYR A 288 -18.23 -0.85 -6.87
C TYR A 288 -18.14 0.38 -7.78
N LYS A 289 -17.73 1.53 -7.23
CA LYS A 289 -17.51 2.75 -8.02
C LYS A 289 -16.40 2.57 -9.06
N ALA A 290 -15.32 1.87 -8.70
CA ALA A 290 -14.28 1.48 -9.65
C ALA A 290 -14.84 0.65 -10.82
N ALA A 291 -15.65 -0.37 -10.54
CA ALA A 291 -16.31 -1.16 -11.58
C ALA A 291 -17.26 -0.33 -12.45
N GLN A 292 -18.04 0.57 -11.84
CA GLN A 292 -18.92 1.49 -12.58
C GLN A 292 -18.14 2.41 -13.53
N LEU A 293 -16.98 2.93 -13.10
CA LEU A 293 -16.10 3.72 -13.95
C LEU A 293 -15.61 2.92 -15.16
N ILE A 294 -15.21 1.66 -14.96
CA ILE A 294 -14.82 0.74 -16.03
C ILE A 294 -15.98 0.50 -17.01
N SER A 295 -17.21 0.31 -16.52
CA SER A 295 -18.40 0.16 -17.38
C SER A 295 -18.69 1.43 -18.19
N GLN A 296 -18.49 2.60 -17.59
CA GLN A 296 -18.69 3.88 -18.27
C GLN A 296 -17.68 4.04 -19.40
N ASP A 297 -16.41 3.69 -19.15
CA ASP A 297 -15.35 3.78 -20.14
C ASP A 297 -15.57 2.82 -21.33
N GLN A 298 -16.06 1.61 -21.09
CA GLN A 298 -16.43 0.68 -22.17
C GLN A 298 -17.42 1.31 -23.18
N ASN A 299 -18.37 2.11 -22.68
CA ASN A 299 -19.39 2.78 -23.52
C ASN A 299 -18.92 4.13 -24.07
N LYS A 300 -17.93 4.74 -23.41
CA LYS A 300 -17.35 6.05 -23.71
C LYS A 300 -15.84 6.01 -23.40
N PRO A 301 -14.99 5.56 -24.35
CA PRO A 301 -13.57 5.25 -24.13
C PRO A 301 -12.70 6.51 -24.04
N THR A 302 -13.21 7.52 -23.34
CA THR A 302 -12.58 8.80 -23.05
C THR A 302 -12.43 9.03 -21.55
N THR A 303 -12.89 8.10 -20.71
CA THR A 303 -12.95 8.25 -19.25
C THR A 303 -11.68 7.73 -18.60
N ILE A 304 -11.13 6.64 -19.12
CA ILE A 304 -9.85 6.05 -18.74
C ILE A 304 -8.95 6.13 -19.98
N GLN A 305 -7.80 6.81 -19.85
CA GLN A 305 -6.88 7.04 -20.97
C GLN A 305 -5.46 6.67 -20.57
N GLU A 306 -4.82 5.82 -21.37
CA GLU A 306 -3.39 5.51 -21.29
C GLU A 306 -2.65 6.34 -22.33
N LEU A 307 -1.91 7.35 -21.86
CA LEU A 307 -1.27 8.36 -22.71
C LEU A 307 0.24 8.39 -22.48
N SER A 308 0.98 8.75 -23.52
CA SER A 308 2.41 9.07 -23.44
C SER A 308 2.62 10.55 -23.72
N LEU A 309 3.27 11.26 -22.79
CA LEU A 309 3.60 12.67 -22.94
C LEU A 309 5.12 12.83 -23.08
N GLN A 310 5.55 13.53 -24.13
CA GLN A 310 6.97 13.88 -24.31
C GLN A 310 7.32 15.09 -23.44
N ASN A 311 8.56 15.14 -22.93
CA ASN A 311 9.02 16.27 -22.14
C ASN A 311 8.81 17.61 -22.86
N GLY A 312 8.34 18.62 -22.13
CA GLY A 312 8.03 19.95 -22.65
C GLY A 312 6.75 20.05 -23.51
N HIS A 313 6.01 18.96 -23.70
CA HIS A 313 4.74 18.98 -24.45
C HIS A 313 3.53 19.08 -23.52
N THR A 314 2.39 19.45 -24.10
CA THR A 314 1.11 19.53 -23.40
C THR A 314 0.08 18.65 -24.09
N TYR A 315 -0.67 17.88 -23.30
CA TYR A 315 -1.89 17.22 -23.74
C TYR A 315 -3.10 18.04 -23.25
N THR A 316 -4.06 18.28 -24.13
CA THR A 316 -5.30 19.00 -23.78
C THR A 316 -6.47 18.04 -23.89
N LEU A 317 -7.10 17.75 -22.75
CA LEU A 317 -8.35 16.98 -22.71
C LEU A 317 -9.50 17.87 -23.20
N ASN A 318 -9.82 17.77 -24.48
CA ASN A 318 -10.95 18.48 -25.06
C ASN A 318 -12.28 17.83 -24.64
N ASN A 319 -13.37 18.62 -24.67
CA ASN A 319 -14.74 18.15 -24.42
C ASN A 319 -15.02 17.65 -22.98
N LEU A 320 -14.26 18.15 -22.00
CA LEU A 320 -14.58 17.99 -20.58
C LEU A 320 -15.58 19.07 -20.18
N TYR A 321 -16.83 18.67 -19.94
CA TYR A 321 -17.91 19.59 -19.57
C TYR A 321 -18.43 19.29 -18.17
N SER A 322 -18.64 20.33 -17.37
CA SER A 322 -19.39 20.20 -16.12
C SER A 322 -20.88 20.10 -16.44
N ASP A 323 -21.56 19.16 -15.80
CA ASP A 323 -23.02 19.06 -15.81
C ASP A 323 -23.68 20.07 -14.83
N GLY A 324 -22.88 20.86 -14.12
CA GLY A 324 -23.32 21.81 -13.09
C GLY A 324 -23.79 21.14 -11.79
N MET A 325 -23.69 19.82 -11.67
CA MET A 325 -24.15 19.04 -10.52
C MET A 325 -23.01 18.30 -9.83
N GLN A 326 -22.07 17.74 -10.59
CA GLN A 326 -20.93 16.98 -10.11
C GLN A 326 -19.63 17.75 -10.32
N PRO A 327 -18.68 17.68 -9.38
CA PRO A 327 -17.35 18.25 -9.59
C PRO A 327 -16.65 17.51 -10.73
N ILE A 328 -15.96 18.27 -11.58
CA ILE A 328 -14.98 17.69 -12.49
C ILE A 328 -13.84 17.13 -11.65
N ARG A 329 -13.54 15.85 -11.84
CA ARG A 329 -12.42 15.17 -11.20
C ARG A 329 -11.49 14.63 -12.28
N VAL A 330 -10.19 14.86 -12.10
CA VAL A 330 -9.14 14.33 -12.96
C VAL A 330 -8.11 13.69 -12.05
N THR A 331 -7.75 12.44 -12.36
CA THR A 331 -6.71 11.70 -11.63
C THR A 331 -5.65 11.28 -12.65
N MET A 332 -4.39 11.60 -12.37
CA MET A 332 -3.26 11.25 -13.20
C MET A 332 -2.29 10.42 -12.37
N VAL A 333 -1.92 9.25 -12.88
CA VAL A 333 -0.96 8.34 -12.25
C VAL A 333 -0.05 7.80 -13.34
N TRP A 334 1.24 7.70 -13.03
CA TRP A 334 2.26 7.16 -13.92
C TRP A 334 3.26 6.35 -13.09
N ASN A 335 3.89 5.37 -13.73
CA ASN A 335 5.06 4.70 -13.15
C ASN A 335 6.28 5.59 -13.44
N ASP A 336 6.78 6.25 -12.42
CA ASP A 336 7.95 7.12 -12.53
C ASP A 336 9.23 6.29 -12.50
N ILE A 337 10.27 6.74 -13.21
CA ILE A 337 11.56 6.04 -13.18
C ILE A 337 12.20 6.22 -11.80
N PRO A 338 12.95 5.23 -11.27
CA PRO A 338 13.72 5.44 -10.06
C PRO A 338 14.75 6.57 -10.24
N PRO A 339 14.97 7.43 -9.22
CA PRO A 339 15.97 8.48 -9.32
C PRO A 339 17.39 7.89 -9.46
N SER A 340 18.22 8.58 -10.24
CA SER A 340 19.64 8.20 -10.41
C SER A 340 20.45 8.37 -9.12
N ASN A 341 20.02 9.27 -8.22
CA ASN A 341 20.61 9.50 -6.91
C ASN A 341 19.50 9.84 -5.89
N TYR A 342 18.96 8.84 -5.20
CA TYR A 342 17.92 9.00 -4.17
C TYR A 342 18.45 9.59 -2.86
N GLN A 343 19.76 9.60 -2.62
CA GLN A 343 20.32 10.05 -1.33
C GLN A 343 20.30 11.58 -1.19
N THR A 344 20.36 12.30 -2.31
CA THR A 344 20.50 13.77 -2.32
C THR A 344 19.69 14.46 -3.42
N GLY A 345 19.19 13.70 -4.40
CA GLY A 345 18.35 14.20 -5.48
C GLY A 345 16.86 14.10 -5.15
N PRO A 346 16.00 14.72 -5.98
CA PRO A 346 14.56 14.57 -5.84
C PRO A 346 14.15 13.11 -6.09
N ILE A 347 13.19 12.63 -5.30
CA ILE A 347 12.63 11.29 -5.48
C ILE A 347 11.72 11.24 -6.72
N LEU A 348 10.93 12.30 -6.95
CA LEU A 348 10.20 12.51 -8.20
C LEU A 348 11.16 12.86 -9.35
N VAL A 349 11.08 12.13 -10.47
CA VAL A 349 11.97 12.32 -11.62
C VAL A 349 11.22 12.93 -12.80
N HIS A 350 10.12 12.30 -13.24
CA HIS A 350 9.23 12.89 -14.24
C HIS A 350 8.07 13.60 -13.54
N ASP A 351 8.14 14.93 -13.56
CA ASP A 351 7.11 15.80 -12.99
C ASP A 351 6.04 16.13 -14.05
N LEU A 352 4.83 15.63 -13.82
CA LEU A 352 3.68 15.83 -14.70
C LEU A 352 2.63 16.66 -13.96
N ASP A 353 2.23 17.78 -14.56
CA ASP A 353 1.23 18.69 -14.00
C ASP A 353 -0.14 18.54 -14.68
N VAL A 354 -1.21 18.51 -13.88
CA VAL A 354 -2.58 18.79 -14.34
C VAL A 354 -2.89 20.27 -14.09
N ARG A 355 -3.41 20.98 -15.11
CA ARG A 355 -3.70 22.41 -15.06
C ARG A 355 -5.09 22.75 -15.56
#